data_AF-A0A1G1KL57-F1
#
_entry.id   AF-A0A1G1KL57-F1
#
_cell.length_a   1.000
_cell.length_b   1.000
_cell.length_c   1.000
_cell.angle_alpha   90.00
_cell.angle_beta   90.00
_cell.angle_gamma   90.00
#
_symmetry.space_group_name_H-M   'P 1'
#
loop_
_entity.id
_entity.type
_entity.pdbx_description
1 polymer ?
#
loop_
_entity_poly.entity_id
_entity_poly.type
_entity_poly.pdbx_seq_one_letter_code
_entity_poly.pdbx_strand_id
1 'polypeptide(L)'
;MKVLIVDGYNAIHKIPRIDSLLDDSLEEAREAITKLAKEYQRRSGGIAEVYVVFDGRDEYGQLSFNKPNQIFSKTGEGDREVIRLTQEKTDKFHVIVASDDNRVGNSCRAAGATVISIKKFYEFIN
;
A
#
# COMPACT_ATOMS: atom_id res chain seq x y z
N MET A 1 -18.68 2.66 -0.74
CA MET A 1 -17.69 1.57 -0.88
C MET A 1 -16.33 2.07 -0.43
N LYS A 2 -15.46 1.21 0.11
CA LYS A 2 -14.14 1.60 0.62
C LYS A 2 -13.03 1.20 -0.35
N VAL A 3 -11.92 1.92 -0.34
CA VAL A 3 -10.68 1.55 -1.04
C VAL A 3 -9.55 1.51 -0.02
N LEU A 4 -8.70 0.49 -0.09
CA LEU A 4 -7.47 0.39 0.70
C LEU A 4 -6.26 0.75 -0.16
N ILE A 5 -5.44 1.67 0.31
CA ILE A 5 -4.14 1.99 -0.25
C ILE A 5 -3.09 1.68 0.81
N VAL A 6 -2.09 0.87 0.47
CA VAL A 6 -0.97 0.53 1.36
C VAL A 6 0.30 1.13 0.79
N ASP A 7 1.02 1.84 1.63
CA ASP A 7 2.39 2.26 1.36
C ASP A 7 3.32 1.04 1.53
N GLY A 8 3.74 0.47 0.40
CA GLY A 8 4.30 -0.87 0.33
C GLY A 8 5.64 -1.02 1.05
N TYR A 9 6.60 -0.12 0.84
CA TYR A 9 7.91 -0.21 1.50
C TYR A 9 7.83 0.18 2.97
N ASN A 10 7.01 1.19 3.31
CA ASN A 10 6.75 1.50 4.70
C ASN A 10 6.18 0.28 5.43
N ALA A 11 5.24 -0.43 4.81
CA ALA A 11 4.64 -1.62 5.40
C ALA A 11 5.60 -2.80 5.50
N ILE A 12 6.42 -3.06 4.47
CA ILE A 12 7.42 -4.14 4.49
C ILE A 12 8.38 -3.94 5.67
N HIS A 13 9.00 -2.77 5.79
CA HIS A 13 9.98 -2.49 6.84
C HIS A 13 9.39 -2.48 8.26
N LYS A 14 8.09 -2.29 8.39
CA LYS A 14 7.40 -2.24 9.69
C LYS A 14 6.87 -3.61 10.14
N ILE A 15 6.86 -4.61 9.26
CA ILE A 15 6.38 -5.96 9.59
C ILE A 15 7.58 -6.91 9.59
N PRO A 16 8.12 -7.32 10.75
CA PRO A 16 9.40 -8.04 10.85
C PRO A 16 9.49 -9.30 9.98
N ARG A 17 8.40 -10.07 9.86
CA ARG A 17 8.37 -11.30 9.04
C ARG A 17 8.42 -11.04 7.53
N ILE A 18 8.14 -9.81 7.09
CA ILE A 18 8.19 -9.41 5.67
C ILE A 18 9.49 -8.66 5.41
N ASP A 19 9.94 -7.84 6.37
CA ASP A 19 11.24 -7.18 6.32
C ASP A 19 12.37 -8.21 6.13
N SER A 20 12.32 -9.34 6.84
CA SER A 20 13.28 -10.44 6.65
C SER A 20 13.29 -11.06 5.25
N LEU A 21 12.22 -10.91 4.46
CA LEU A 21 12.17 -11.40 3.07
C LEU A 21 12.97 -10.50 2.12
N LEU A 22 13.29 -9.26 2.53
CA LEU A 22 14.09 -8.35 1.70
C LEU A 22 15.52 -8.86 1.51
N ASP A 23 16.05 -9.62 2.47
CA ASP A 23 17.39 -10.21 2.40
C ASP A 23 17.49 -11.27 1.30
N ASP A 24 16.37 -11.96 1.02
CA ASP A 24 16.29 -13.04 0.04
C ASP A 24 15.74 -12.56 -1.31
N SER A 25 14.59 -11.87 -1.30
CA SER A 25 13.87 -11.47 -2.50
C SER A 25 12.90 -10.31 -2.27
N LEU A 26 13.20 -9.18 -2.91
CA LEU A 26 12.30 -8.02 -2.95
C LEU A 26 10.92 -8.38 -3.54
N GLU A 27 10.86 -9.30 -4.50
CA GLU A 27 9.59 -9.73 -5.09
C GLU A 27 8.74 -10.52 -4.09
N GLU A 28 9.36 -11.38 -3.27
CA GLU A 28 8.65 -12.12 -2.22
C GLU A 28 8.09 -11.19 -1.15
N ALA A 29 8.86 -10.17 -0.74
CA ALA A 29 8.38 -9.15 0.20
C ALA A 29 7.15 -8.41 -0.37
N ARG A 30 7.18 -8.02 -1.65
CA ARG A 30 6.06 -7.35 -2.34
C ARG A 30 4.84 -8.26 -2.44
N GLU A 31 5.01 -9.53 -2.76
CA GLU A 31 3.93 -10.51 -2.81
C GLU A 31 3.31 -10.73 -1.43
N ALA A 32 4.13 -10.85 -0.39
CA ALA A 32 3.68 -11.06 0.99
C ALA A 32 2.82 -9.88 1.47
N ILE A 33 3.25 -8.63 1.28
CA ILE A 33 2.46 -7.47 1.70
C ILE A 33 1.16 -7.32 0.87
N THR A 34 1.21 -7.63 -0.44
CA THR A 34 0.03 -7.63 -1.30
C THR A 34 -0.99 -8.67 -0.84
N LYS A 35 -0.53 -9.86 -0.45
CA LYS A 35 -1.38 -10.93 0.10
C LYS A 35 -2.04 -10.50 1.41
N LEU A 36 -1.31 -9.83 2.31
CA LEU A 36 -1.89 -9.27 3.53
C LEU A 36 -2.93 -8.20 3.23
N ALA A 37 -2.68 -7.29 2.29
CA ALA A 37 -3.66 -6.27 1.93
C ALA A 37 -4.98 -6.88 1.39
N LYS A 38 -4.88 -7.97 0.61
CA LYS A 38 -6.05 -8.75 0.16
C LYS A 38 -6.77 -9.46 1.31
N GLU A 39 -6.04 -10.01 2.26
CA GLU A 39 -6.65 -10.62 3.44
C GLU A 39 -7.37 -9.59 4.32
N TYR A 40 -6.79 -8.39 4.47
CA TYR A 40 -7.45 -7.27 5.11
C TYR A 40 -8.77 -6.92 4.41
N GLN A 41 -8.76 -6.82 3.08
CA GLN A 41 -9.98 -6.61 2.29
C GLN A 41 -11.05 -7.67 2.57
N ARG A 42 -10.67 -8.95 2.58
CA ARG A 42 -11.59 -10.06 2.84
C ARG A 42 -12.20 -10.00 4.25
N ARG A 43 -11.41 -9.68 5.27
CA ARG A 43 -11.85 -9.68 6.68
C ARG A 43 -12.62 -8.42 7.09
N SER A 44 -12.23 -7.26 6.58
CA SER A 44 -12.82 -5.97 6.97
C SER A 44 -14.22 -5.75 6.42
N GLY A 45 -14.53 -6.36 5.26
CA GLY A 45 -15.80 -6.19 4.57
C GLY A 45 -15.96 -4.78 3.95
N GLY A 46 -16.58 -4.73 2.76
CA GLY A 46 -16.92 -3.47 2.11
C GLY A 46 -15.76 -2.70 1.47
N ILE A 47 -14.56 -3.29 1.42
CA ILE A 47 -13.43 -2.80 0.61
C ILE A 47 -13.57 -3.35 -0.81
N ALA A 48 -13.81 -2.45 -1.76
CA ALA A 48 -14.02 -2.76 -3.16
C ALA A 48 -12.70 -2.92 -3.92
N GLU A 49 -11.73 -2.07 -3.63
CA GLU A 49 -10.43 -2.05 -4.31
C GLU A 49 -9.29 -2.00 -3.30
N VAL A 50 -8.16 -2.60 -3.67
CA VAL A 50 -6.93 -2.64 -2.89
C VAL A 50 -5.76 -2.29 -3.79
N TYR A 51 -4.93 -1.36 -3.34
CA TYR A 51 -3.72 -0.95 -4.00
C TYR A 51 -2.55 -0.98 -3.02
N VAL A 52 -1.42 -1.51 -3.46
CA VAL A 52 -0.15 -1.45 -2.75
C VAL A 52 0.82 -0.68 -3.64
N VAL A 53 1.30 0.46 -3.15
CA VAL A 53 2.18 1.36 -3.89
C VAL A 53 3.62 1.06 -3.50
N PHE A 54 4.49 0.84 -4.48
CA PHE A 54 5.91 0.60 -4.29
C PHE A 54 6.72 1.69 -4.98
N ASP A 55 7.67 2.29 -4.26
CA ASP A 55 8.67 3.19 -4.82
C ASP A 55 9.68 2.49 -5.74
N GLY A 56 9.84 3.00 -6.96
CA GLY A 56 10.84 2.55 -7.92
C GLY A 56 10.48 1.33 -8.77
N ARG A 57 10.55 1.52 -10.08
CA ARG A 57 10.82 0.53 -11.15
C ARG A 57 11.23 1.29 -12.42
N ASP A 58 12.49 1.71 -12.54
CA ASP A 58 13.00 2.11 -13.87
C ASP A 58 13.60 0.93 -14.65
N GLU A 59 14.01 -0.15 -13.97
CA GLU A 59 14.80 -1.23 -14.60
C GLU A 59 13.97 -2.43 -15.11
N TYR A 60 12.66 -2.49 -14.81
CA TYR A 60 11.76 -3.61 -15.17
C TYR A 60 10.58 -3.17 -16.04
N GLY A 61 10.77 -2.15 -16.88
CA GLY A 61 9.74 -1.48 -17.70
C GLY A 61 8.92 -2.36 -18.66
N GLN A 62 9.13 -3.68 -18.70
CA GLN A 62 8.36 -4.61 -19.55
C GLN A 62 7.98 -5.96 -18.89
N LEU A 63 8.33 -6.19 -17.61
CA LEU A 63 7.89 -7.39 -16.88
C LEU A 63 6.68 -7.08 -15.99
N SER A 64 5.68 -6.39 -16.55
CA SER A 64 4.38 -6.20 -15.91
C SER A 64 3.51 -7.44 -16.13
N PHE A 65 3.86 -8.54 -15.46
CA PHE A 65 2.93 -9.65 -15.32
C PHE A 65 1.81 -9.25 -14.35
N ASN A 66 0.62 -8.91 -14.88
CA ASN A 66 -0.71 -9.22 -14.34
C ASN A 66 -1.00 -9.05 -12.83
N LYS A 67 -0.38 -8.09 -12.11
CA LYS A 67 -0.68 -7.85 -10.68
C LYS A 67 -1.48 -6.54 -10.49
N PRO A 68 -2.82 -6.55 -10.68
CA PRO A 68 -3.65 -5.33 -10.70
C PRO A 68 -3.70 -4.56 -9.36
N ASN A 69 -3.23 -5.17 -8.27
CA ASN A 69 -3.20 -4.54 -6.95
C ASN A 69 -1.85 -3.91 -6.60
N GLN A 70 -0.84 -4.03 -7.46
CA GLN A 70 0.47 -3.44 -7.25
C GLN A 70 0.65 -2.25 -8.18
N ILE A 71 0.99 -1.10 -7.63
CA ILE A 71 1.29 0.13 -8.36
C ILE A 71 2.76 0.46 -8.10
N PHE A 72 3.51 0.68 -9.17
CA PHE A 72 4.91 1.07 -9.07
C PHE A 72 5.02 2.54 -9.47
N SER A 73 5.54 3.36 -8.57
CA SER A 73 5.86 4.75 -8.88
C SER A 73 7.21 4.85 -9.59
N LYS A 74 7.50 6.03 -10.13
CA LYS A 74 8.89 6.39 -10.47
C LYS A 74 9.75 6.36 -9.22
N THR A 75 11.05 6.14 -9.42
CA THR A 75 12.05 6.11 -8.36
C THR A 75 12.04 7.43 -7.56
N GLY A 76 11.86 7.35 -6.24
CA GLY A 76 11.77 8.50 -5.34
C GLY A 76 10.42 9.21 -5.34
N GLU A 77 9.39 8.63 -5.96
CA GLU A 77 8.05 9.21 -6.05
C GLU A 77 6.96 8.39 -5.36
N GLY A 78 7.31 7.34 -4.59
CA GLY A 78 6.34 6.50 -3.88
C GLY A 78 5.32 7.28 -3.05
N ASP A 79 5.80 8.20 -2.19
CA ASP A 79 4.96 9.09 -1.39
C ASP A 79 3.98 9.90 -2.25
N ARG A 80 4.47 10.47 -3.36
CA ARG A 80 3.67 11.29 -4.27
C ARG A 80 2.58 10.44 -4.92
N GLU A 81 2.91 9.21 -5.29
CA GLU A 81 1.96 8.29 -5.93
C GLU A 81 0.87 7.83 -4.95
N VAL A 82 1.21 7.56 -3.68
CA VAL A 82 0.21 7.28 -2.63
C VAL A 82 -0.75 8.47 -2.47
N ILE A 83 -0.21 9.70 -2.40
CA ILE A 83 -1.02 10.92 -2.26
C ILE A 83 -1.90 11.13 -3.50
N ARG A 84 -1.33 11.01 -4.71
CA ARG A 84 -2.05 11.15 -5.98
C ARG A 84 -3.22 10.17 -6.08
N LEU A 85 -2.96 8.89 -5.80
CA LEU A 85 -3.97 7.84 -5.83
C LEU A 85 -5.05 8.08 -4.76
N THR A 86 -4.65 8.56 -3.58
CA THR A 86 -5.60 8.93 -2.52
C THR A 86 -6.56 10.00 -3.02
N GLN A 87 -6.05 11.11 -3.55
CA GLN A 87 -6.85 12.21 -4.08
C GLN A 87 -7.79 11.76 -5.20
N GLU A 88 -7.31 10.92 -6.11
CA GLU A 88 -8.11 10.37 -7.22
C GLU A 88 -9.29 9.52 -6.72
N LYS A 89 -9.11 8.77 -5.62
CA LYS A 89 -10.11 7.82 -5.12
C LYS A 89 -11.09 8.44 -4.12
N THR A 90 -10.69 9.49 -3.40
CA THR A 90 -11.53 10.17 -2.40
C THR A 90 -12.79 10.80 -3.00
N ASP A 91 -12.80 11.11 -4.29
CA ASP A 91 -13.98 11.63 -4.99
C ASP A 91 -15.17 10.65 -5.01
N LYS A 92 -14.90 9.34 -4.96
CA LYS A 92 -15.92 8.29 -5.14
C LYS A 92 -15.97 7.27 -4.00
N PHE A 93 -14.92 7.19 -3.20
CA PHE A 93 -14.76 6.14 -2.20
C PHE A 93 -14.32 6.70 -0.85
N HIS A 94 -14.68 5.97 0.21
CA HIS A 94 -14.03 6.16 1.49
C HIS A 94 -12.65 5.48 1.44
N VAL A 95 -11.60 6.30 1.33
CA VAL A 95 -10.23 5.80 1.22
C VAL A 95 -9.64 5.54 2.62
N ILE A 96 -9.04 4.37 2.79
CA ILE A 96 -8.22 3.98 3.93
C ILE A 96 -6.78 3.89 3.44
N VAL A 97 -5.86 4.60 4.10
CA VAL A 97 -4.42 4.53 3.81
C VAL A 97 -3.71 3.87 4.98
N ALA A 98 -2.91 2.84 4.71
CA ALA A 98 -2.01 2.24 5.68
C ALA A 98 -0.59 2.75 5.44
N SER A 99 -0.10 3.63 6.33
CA SER A 99 1.27 4.14 6.33
C SER A 99 1.59 4.73 7.71
N ASP A 100 2.82 4.53 8.17
CA ASP A 100 3.40 5.19 9.35
C ASP A 100 4.22 6.44 8.99
N ASP A 101 4.32 6.79 7.70
CA ASP A 101 4.96 8.04 7.29
C ASP A 101 4.07 9.26 7.62
N ASN A 102 4.59 10.17 8.43
CA ASN A 102 3.84 11.34 8.89
C ASN A 102 3.49 12.31 7.76
N ARG A 103 4.39 12.49 6.78
CA ARG A 103 4.18 13.39 5.65
C ARG A 103 3.08 12.83 4.75
N VAL A 104 3.20 11.56 4.35
CA VAL A 104 2.17 10.86 3.53
C VAL A 104 0.85 10.85 4.29
N GLY A 105 0.86 10.43 5.55
CA GLY A 105 -0.34 10.36 6.38
C GLY A 105 -1.05 11.71 6.51
N ASN A 106 -0.33 12.80 6.76
CA ASN A 106 -0.94 14.13 6.88
C ASN A 106 -1.52 14.62 5.55
N SER A 107 -0.82 14.41 4.43
CA SER A 107 -1.34 14.75 3.10
C SER A 107 -2.59 13.93 2.73
N CYS A 108 -2.60 12.63 3.02
CA CYS A 108 -3.76 11.76 2.77
C CYS A 108 -4.96 12.14 3.66
N ARG A 109 -4.74 12.49 4.94
CA ARG A 109 -5.80 13.02 5.81
C ARG A 109 -6.37 14.33 5.28
N ALA A 110 -5.51 15.23 4.81
CA ALA A 110 -5.94 16.49 4.20
C ALA A 110 -6.77 16.28 2.93
N ALA A 111 -6.52 15.17 2.20
CA ALA A 111 -7.33 14.75 1.06
C ALA A 111 -8.66 14.05 1.44
N GLY A 112 -8.94 13.85 2.73
CA GLY A 112 -10.18 13.22 3.22
C GLY A 112 -10.09 11.71 3.47
N ALA A 113 -8.89 11.12 3.43
CA ALA A 113 -8.70 9.70 3.72
C ALA A 113 -8.60 9.41 5.23
N THR A 114 -8.98 8.19 5.61
CA THR A 114 -8.70 7.63 6.94
C THR A 114 -7.33 6.97 6.93
N VAL A 115 -6.40 7.47 7.73
CA VAL A 115 -5.05 6.89 7.82
C VAL A 115 -4.94 6.01 9.06
N ILE A 116 -4.47 4.77 8.86
CA ILE A 116 -4.17 3.80 9.92
C ILE A 116 -2.68 3.48 9.93
N SER A 117 -2.15 3.14 11.10
CA SER A 117 -0.77 2.68 11.22
C SER A 117 -0.58 1.30 10.62
N ILE A 118 0.64 0.97 10.20
CA ILE A 118 0.98 -0.38 9.72
C ILE A 118 0.74 -1.40 10.82
N LYS A 119 1.05 -1.06 12.07
CA LYS A 119 0.76 -1.91 13.22
C LYS A 119 -0.73 -2.27 13.31
N LYS A 120 -1.62 -1.27 13.23
CA LYS A 120 -3.08 -1.50 13.30
C LYS A 120 -3.59 -2.30 12.11
N PHE A 121 -3.07 -2.01 10.91
CA PHE A 121 -3.35 -2.79 9.71
C PHE A 121 -2.98 -4.28 9.90
N TYR A 122 -1.81 -4.55 10.46
CA TYR A 122 -1.30 -5.90 10.67
C TYR A 122 -2.04 -6.65 11.79
N GLU A 123 -2.31 -6.00 12.93
CA GLU A 123 -3.06 -6.56 14.07
C GLU A 123 -4.51 -6.91 13.70
N PHE A 124 -5.11 -6.24 12.73
CA PHE A 124 -6.45 -6.59 12.26
C PHE A 124 -6.51 -7.98 11.60
N ILE A 125 -5.38 -8.46 11.06
CA ILE A 125 -5.31 -9.68 10.24
C ILE A 125 -4.75 -10.88 11.02
N ASN A 126 -4.00 -10.65 12.09
CA ASN A 126 -3.37 -11.72 12.88
C ASN A 126 -4.02 -11.80 14.26
#